data_AF-A0A7S3AUC9-F1
#
_entry.id   AF-A0A7S3AUC9-F1
#
_cell.length_a   1.000
_cell.length_b   1.000
_cell.length_c   1.000
_cell.angle_alpha   90.00
_cell.angle_beta   90.00
_cell.angle_gamma   90.00
#
_symmetry.space_group_name_H-M   'P 1'
#
loop_
_entity.id
_entity.type
_entity.pdbx_description
1 polymer ?
#
loop_
_entity_poly.entity_id
_entity_poly.type
_entity_poly.pdbx_seq_one_letter_code
_entity_poly.pdbx_strand_id
1 'polypeptide(L)'
;EATAVGDSSGDLERSAQGADTSDGGGRTQSQTRGSPSGSSGNEQESGTRTSNVVCLKAPKQSDALLRAEFTKGREAWVRHRLGPEGVYVGAPQSMGEWFYSPSVKAGSMFANPFRAVEDSAESMRLYRAYVEARASPDATTGRVIELLPTKLQALARKRHVDGVVHETEGKSVAHLQLDIVGNEFRAALSALRGKTLGCWCDGSKITEGLCHATVIESAAGALCEHPYEYPNEAWTVTWGDVAMNEVEMQRIGEMAEQGVSVDRLQEIKDELAAKGMECVLIDLRRLLPESERDAAPEAAVLVVKAGVCALSGDPQGEAKLLAELRSMPIDKKAYAAKHKKHNGVFNKKNRYNNLLGDEDLTADYARKQGSVVNCSKYPVTSKLRAAFATLLRVAKLYGETNDYYDASMCGIGWHGDRERKIVAGVRLGPGATGMPLKFLWFRNQKPFGAEGRILLDAGDVYFMSEKAVGFDWRTKKHLTLRHAAGADKYSSVGTLKALKTDGAAPPPVVQLFPAATAAAAAAA
;
A
#
# COMPACT_ATOMS: atom_id res chain seq x y z
N GLU A 1 -4.95 -4.41 71.38
CA GLU A 1 -4.12 -3.41 72.08
C GLU A 1 -2.67 -3.67 71.74
N ALA A 2 -1.90 -2.60 71.46
CA ALA A 2 -0.43 -2.41 71.45
C ALA A 2 0.48 -3.55 70.90
N THR A 3 1.50 -3.33 70.07
CA THR A 3 2.70 -2.45 70.19
C THR A 3 3.44 -2.56 68.83
N ALA A 4 3.87 -1.48 68.17
CA ALA A 4 5.17 -0.77 68.31
C ALA A 4 6.38 -1.71 68.13
N VAL A 5 7.38 -1.50 67.26
CA VAL A 5 8.49 -0.52 67.18
C VAL A 5 9.36 -1.02 65.97
N GLY A 6 10.15 -0.31 65.17
CA GLY A 6 10.69 1.05 65.17
C GLY A 6 11.83 1.15 64.14
N ASP A 7 12.39 2.34 64.13
CA ASP A 7 13.22 3.03 63.15
C ASP A 7 14.72 2.65 63.16
N SER A 8 15.47 3.09 62.14
CA SER A 8 16.81 3.75 62.21
C SER A 8 17.76 3.48 61.02
N SER A 9 17.95 4.56 60.24
CA SER A 9 19.22 5.23 59.81
C SER A 9 20.57 4.49 59.70
N GLY A 10 21.35 4.85 58.67
CA GLY A 10 22.82 4.79 58.71
C GLY A 10 23.53 5.07 57.38
N ASP A 11 24.12 6.26 57.25
CA ASP A 11 25.06 6.72 56.21
C ASP A 11 26.36 5.89 56.14
N LEU A 12 27.10 5.97 55.01
CA LEU A 12 28.55 6.26 54.98
C LEU A 12 29.12 6.38 53.54
N GLU A 13 29.77 7.51 53.29
CA GLU A 13 30.70 7.80 52.19
C GLU A 13 31.99 6.95 52.28
N ARG A 14 32.65 6.71 51.12
CA ARG A 14 34.11 6.85 51.01
C ARG A 14 34.61 6.89 49.55
N SER A 15 35.58 7.78 49.40
CA SER A 15 36.36 8.30 48.27
C SER A 15 37.62 7.49 47.90
N ALA A 16 38.10 7.64 46.66
CA ALA A 16 39.53 7.74 46.21
C ALA A 16 39.54 7.82 44.66
N GLN A 17 40.01 8.84 43.92
CA GLN A 17 41.32 9.53 43.77
C GLN A 17 42.49 8.71 43.16
N GLY A 18 43.09 9.28 42.11
CA GLY A 18 44.40 8.98 41.48
C GLY A 18 44.34 9.15 39.94
N ALA A 19 44.73 10.28 39.31
CA ALA A 19 46.08 10.82 39.06
C ALA A 19 46.96 9.87 38.22
N ASP A 20 47.83 10.24 37.26
CA ASP A 20 48.23 11.44 36.49
C ASP A 20 49.33 10.93 35.49
N THR A 21 49.98 11.83 34.71
CA THR A 21 51.23 11.71 33.90
C THR A 21 51.06 11.35 32.40
N SER A 22 51.24 12.27 31.43
CA SER A 22 52.49 12.89 30.87
C SER A 22 53.34 11.88 30.07
N ASP A 23 54.05 12.14 28.97
CA ASP A 23 54.67 13.34 28.42
C ASP A 23 55.31 13.01 27.03
N GLY A 24 55.70 14.05 26.27
CA GLY A 24 56.76 14.04 25.24
C GLY A 24 56.44 13.50 23.83
N GLY A 25 56.65 14.19 22.71
CA GLY A 25 57.58 15.27 22.37
C GLY A 25 58.67 14.76 21.41
N GLY A 26 58.76 15.26 20.16
CA GLY A 26 59.86 14.88 19.27
C GLY A 26 59.78 15.30 17.80
N ARG A 27 60.35 16.47 17.48
CA ARG A 27 60.68 17.02 16.16
C ARG A 27 61.70 16.16 15.39
N THR A 28 61.65 16.17 14.05
CA THR A 28 62.83 16.43 13.18
C THR A 28 62.43 16.77 11.73
N GLN A 29 63.15 17.74 11.17
CA GLN A 29 63.12 18.21 9.78
C GLN A 29 63.96 17.29 8.87
N SER A 30 63.61 17.18 7.59
CA SER A 30 64.61 17.31 6.51
C SER A 30 63.96 17.67 5.17
N GLN A 31 64.67 18.52 4.43
CA GLN A 31 64.35 19.08 3.12
C GLN A 31 64.69 18.06 2.01
N THR A 32 64.01 18.11 0.86
CA THR A 32 64.65 18.27 -0.46
C THR A 32 63.65 18.43 -1.62
N ARG A 33 63.76 19.59 -2.30
CA ARG A 33 63.70 19.90 -3.75
C ARG A 33 62.77 19.12 -4.71
N GLY A 34 62.03 19.91 -5.51
CA GLY A 34 61.98 19.74 -6.97
C GLY A 34 60.60 19.70 -7.63
N SER A 35 60.15 20.82 -8.19
CA SER A 35 59.04 20.94 -9.17
C SER A 35 59.36 20.19 -10.50
N PRO A 36 58.39 19.83 -11.39
CA PRO A 36 57.57 20.82 -12.09
C PRO A 36 56.08 20.46 -12.33
N SER A 37 55.31 21.54 -12.41
CA SER A 37 54.06 21.75 -13.15
C SER A 37 53.61 20.67 -14.14
N GLY A 38 52.43 20.12 -13.89
CA GLY A 38 51.58 19.45 -14.87
C GLY A 38 50.13 19.78 -14.57
N SER A 39 49.59 20.81 -15.23
CA SER A 39 48.19 21.19 -15.17
C SER A 39 47.36 20.25 -16.04
N SER A 40 46.74 19.23 -15.44
CA SER A 40 45.55 18.59 -15.97
C SER A 40 44.39 18.95 -15.05
N GLY A 41 43.66 19.99 -15.45
CA GLY A 41 42.40 20.38 -14.82
C GLY A 41 41.41 19.22 -14.95
N ASN A 42 41.28 18.45 -13.87
CA ASN A 42 40.13 17.60 -13.66
C ASN A 42 39.11 18.47 -12.93
N GLU A 43 38.29 19.19 -13.70
CA GLU A 43 37.02 19.70 -13.21
C GLU A 43 36.19 18.50 -12.76
N GLN A 44 36.28 18.17 -11.47
CA GLN A 44 35.22 17.45 -10.79
C GLN A 44 34.05 18.43 -10.69
N GLU A 45 33.27 18.50 -11.77
CA GLU A 45 31.89 18.93 -11.70
C GLU A 45 31.21 18.08 -10.62
N SER A 46 30.93 18.69 -9.48
CA SER A 46 29.91 18.24 -8.54
C SER A 46 28.54 18.46 -9.20
N GLY A 47 28.30 17.81 -10.33
CA GLY A 47 27.02 17.78 -11.00
C GLY A 47 26.10 16.90 -10.19
N THR A 48 25.10 17.50 -9.53
CA THR A 48 23.84 16.81 -9.24
C THR A 48 23.49 15.98 -10.46
N ARG A 49 23.51 14.64 -10.37
CA ARG A 49 23.24 13.76 -11.53
C ARG A 49 21.89 14.16 -12.13
N THR A 50 21.97 14.92 -13.22
CA THR A 50 20.84 15.48 -13.95
C THR A 50 20.22 14.35 -14.75
N SER A 51 19.07 13.83 -14.30
CA SER A 51 18.14 12.93 -15.02
C SER A 51 18.74 11.63 -15.60
N ASN A 52 18.08 10.49 -15.35
CA ASN A 52 18.46 9.22 -15.97
C ASN A 52 17.93 9.13 -17.41
N VAL A 53 18.14 10.16 -18.23
CA VAL A 53 17.57 10.27 -19.57
C VAL A 53 18.66 10.33 -20.64
N VAL A 54 18.53 9.49 -21.67
CA VAL A 54 19.49 9.36 -22.76
C VAL A 54 18.80 9.56 -24.12
N CYS A 55 19.14 10.63 -24.82
CA CYS A 55 18.78 10.78 -26.23
C CYS A 55 19.72 9.92 -27.09
N LEU A 56 19.19 8.89 -27.72
CA LEU A 56 19.95 7.99 -28.58
C LEU A 56 20.30 8.69 -29.89
N LYS A 57 21.59 8.70 -30.23
CA LYS A 57 22.10 9.20 -31.52
C LYS A 57 22.93 8.11 -32.18
N ALA A 58 22.95 8.09 -33.51
CA ALA A 58 23.90 7.27 -34.25
C ALA A 58 25.31 7.82 -34.03
N PRO A 59 26.33 6.97 -33.80
CA PRO A 59 27.69 7.45 -33.59
C PRO A 59 28.24 8.11 -34.86
N LYS A 60 29.01 9.18 -34.67
CA LYS A 60 29.73 9.86 -35.77
C LYS A 60 30.68 8.86 -36.44
N GLN A 61 30.97 9.05 -37.74
CA GLN A 61 31.92 8.18 -38.45
C GLN A 61 33.31 8.15 -37.80
N SER A 62 33.71 9.25 -37.17
CA SER A 62 35.00 9.39 -36.49
C SER A 62 35.10 8.61 -35.18
N ASP A 63 34.01 8.09 -34.63
CA ASP A 63 34.01 7.34 -33.36
C ASP A 63 33.99 5.83 -33.64
N ALA A 64 35.17 5.28 -33.93
CA ALA A 64 35.34 3.89 -34.35
C ALA A 64 34.83 2.88 -33.31
N LEU A 65 34.99 3.17 -32.01
CA LEU A 65 34.55 2.29 -30.93
C LEU A 65 33.02 2.25 -30.83
N LEU A 66 32.36 3.41 -30.78
CA LEU A 66 30.90 3.44 -30.75
C LEU A 66 30.29 2.93 -32.06
N ARG A 67 30.97 3.16 -33.20
CA ARG A 67 30.59 2.59 -34.49
C ARG A 67 30.62 1.07 -34.47
N ALA A 68 31.66 0.46 -33.90
CA ALA A 68 31.76 -0.99 -33.79
C ALA A 68 30.56 -1.56 -33.01
N GLU A 69 30.16 -0.93 -31.90
CA GLU A 69 28.99 -1.37 -31.14
C GLU A 69 27.67 -1.15 -31.90
N PHE A 70 27.53 -0.01 -32.59
CA PHE A 70 26.37 0.27 -33.42
C PHE A 70 26.23 -0.70 -34.60
N THR A 71 27.34 -1.17 -35.18
CA THR A 71 27.34 -2.16 -36.27
C THR A 71 26.90 -3.55 -35.84
N LYS A 72 26.96 -3.88 -34.53
CA LYS A 72 26.38 -5.12 -33.98
C LYS A 72 24.85 -5.14 -34.04
N GLY A 73 24.24 -4.00 -34.37
CA GLY A 73 22.81 -3.86 -34.52
C GLY A 73 22.26 -2.78 -33.59
N ARG A 74 21.14 -2.19 -34.01
CA ARG A 74 20.52 -1.09 -33.28
C ARG A 74 19.99 -1.50 -31.90
N GLU A 75 19.59 -2.77 -31.70
CA GLU A 75 19.22 -3.28 -30.37
C GLU A 75 20.42 -3.38 -29.43
N ALA A 76 21.56 -3.89 -29.92
CA ALA A 76 22.81 -3.91 -29.15
C ALA A 76 23.22 -2.48 -28.77
N TRP A 77 23.06 -1.52 -29.69
CA TRP A 77 23.29 -0.11 -29.42
C TRP A 77 22.38 0.45 -28.33
N VAL A 78 21.06 0.21 -28.40
CA VAL A 78 20.11 0.67 -27.36
C VAL A 78 20.51 0.11 -26.00
N ARG A 79 20.77 -1.19 -25.89
CA ARG A 79 21.19 -1.83 -24.63
C ARG A 79 22.52 -1.28 -24.12
N HIS A 80 23.49 -1.07 -25.01
CA HIS A 80 24.77 -0.46 -24.66
C HIS A 80 24.59 0.96 -24.09
N ARG A 81 23.72 1.77 -24.71
CA ARG A 81 23.50 3.16 -24.31
C ARG A 81 22.65 3.33 -23.06
N LEU A 82 21.68 2.45 -22.83
CA LEU A 82 20.77 2.55 -21.68
C LEU A 82 21.23 1.71 -20.49
N GLY A 83 22.13 0.75 -20.71
CA GLY A 83 22.52 -0.23 -19.70
C GLY A 83 21.49 -1.34 -19.51
N PRO A 84 21.76 -2.28 -18.59
CA PRO A 84 20.94 -3.48 -18.38
C PRO A 84 19.51 -3.17 -17.89
N GLU A 85 19.36 -2.12 -17.09
CA GLU A 85 18.08 -1.68 -16.51
C GLU A 85 17.40 -0.57 -17.33
N GLY A 86 17.97 -0.25 -18.50
CA GLY A 86 17.52 0.84 -19.34
C GLY A 86 16.27 0.50 -20.14
N VAL A 87 15.36 1.46 -20.29
CA VAL A 87 14.09 1.28 -21.01
C VAL A 87 14.00 2.25 -22.18
N TYR A 88 13.75 1.71 -23.37
CA TYR A 88 13.49 2.52 -24.56
C TYR A 88 12.02 2.94 -24.60
N VAL A 89 11.75 4.24 -24.56
CA VAL A 89 10.39 4.83 -24.51
C VAL A 89 10.02 5.59 -25.79
N GLY A 90 10.73 5.35 -26.90
CA GLY A 90 10.44 5.98 -28.19
C GLY A 90 9.51 5.14 -29.07
N ALA A 91 9.06 5.74 -30.18
CA ALA A 91 8.29 5.02 -31.19
C ALA A 91 9.15 3.92 -31.86
N PRO A 92 8.58 2.73 -32.15
CA PRO A 92 9.21 1.77 -33.03
C PRO A 92 9.31 2.37 -34.44
N GLN A 93 10.51 2.41 -35.02
CA GLN A 93 10.66 2.82 -36.42
C GLN A 93 10.32 1.64 -37.34
N SER A 94 9.66 1.90 -38.46
CA SER A 94 9.39 0.87 -39.47
C SER A 94 10.64 0.47 -40.27
N MET A 95 11.68 1.29 -40.25
CA MET A 95 12.93 1.03 -40.96
C MET A 95 13.89 0.18 -40.12
N GLY A 96 14.31 -0.96 -40.69
CA GLY A 96 15.33 -1.84 -40.12
C GLY A 96 14.84 -2.81 -39.04
N GLU A 97 13.64 -3.39 -39.21
CA GLU A 97 13.09 -4.49 -38.38
C GLU A 97 12.85 -4.17 -36.89
N TRP A 98 12.94 -2.90 -36.51
CA TRP A 98 12.78 -2.39 -35.15
C TRP A 98 11.51 -2.82 -34.43
N PHE A 99 10.42 -2.93 -35.18
CA PHE A 99 9.13 -3.32 -34.66
C PHE A 99 9.08 -4.77 -34.15
N TYR A 100 10.12 -5.59 -34.38
CA TYR A 100 10.27 -6.92 -33.78
C TYR A 100 11.09 -6.95 -32.49
N SER A 101 11.86 -5.90 -32.18
CA SER A 101 12.77 -5.89 -31.02
C SER A 101 12.00 -5.94 -29.69
N PRO A 102 12.27 -6.93 -28.81
CA PRO A 102 11.62 -7.03 -27.50
C PRO A 102 11.86 -5.80 -26.63
N SER A 103 13.10 -5.28 -26.63
CA SER A 103 13.49 -4.10 -25.83
C SER A 103 12.71 -2.85 -26.25
N VAL A 104 12.47 -2.70 -27.55
CA VAL A 104 11.68 -1.57 -28.11
C VAL A 104 10.20 -1.74 -27.82
N LYS A 105 9.66 -2.95 -27.99
CA LYS A 105 8.24 -3.26 -27.71
C LYS A 105 7.88 -2.99 -26.25
N ALA A 106 8.75 -3.37 -25.32
CA ALA A 106 8.51 -3.26 -23.88
C ALA A 106 8.19 -1.81 -23.44
N GLY A 107 8.89 -0.80 -23.98
CA GLY A 107 8.61 0.60 -23.67
C GLY A 107 7.83 1.37 -24.74
N SER A 108 7.42 0.71 -25.83
CA SER A 108 6.67 1.35 -26.93
C SER A 108 5.27 1.82 -26.55
N MET A 109 4.70 1.32 -25.44
CA MET A 109 3.45 1.87 -24.89
C MET A 109 3.58 3.33 -24.46
N PHE A 110 4.82 3.77 -24.17
CA PHE A 110 5.18 5.15 -23.86
C PHE A 110 5.70 5.91 -25.10
N ALA A 111 5.44 5.44 -26.32
CA ALA A 111 5.85 6.17 -27.50
C ALA A 111 5.00 7.44 -27.67
N ASN A 112 5.63 8.53 -28.13
CA ASN A 112 4.92 9.74 -28.52
C ASN A 112 4.13 9.53 -29.82
N PRO A 113 2.79 9.62 -29.81
CA PRO A 113 1.97 9.47 -31.01
C PRO A 113 1.97 10.72 -31.89
N PHE A 114 2.38 11.87 -31.37
CA PHE A 114 2.45 13.14 -32.08
C PHE A 114 3.76 13.19 -32.87
N ARG A 115 3.67 13.24 -34.20
CA ARG A 115 4.85 13.49 -35.03
C ARG A 115 5.43 14.86 -34.66
N ALA A 116 6.75 14.97 -34.68
CA ALA A 116 7.41 16.27 -34.69
C ALA A 116 6.98 16.98 -35.99
N VAL A 117 5.95 17.82 -35.88
CA VAL A 117 5.67 18.85 -36.88
C VAL A 117 6.74 19.95 -36.68
N GLU A 118 6.80 20.92 -37.58
CA GLU A 118 7.75 22.04 -37.56
C GLU A 118 7.85 22.78 -36.20
N ASP A 119 6.87 22.59 -35.29
CA ASP A 119 6.91 23.01 -33.88
C ASP A 119 7.10 21.82 -32.91
N SER A 120 8.32 21.67 -32.39
CA SER A 120 8.66 20.63 -31.41
C SER A 120 8.05 20.84 -30.02
N ALA A 121 7.73 22.09 -29.65
CA ALA A 121 7.20 22.42 -28.33
C ALA A 121 5.74 21.97 -28.19
N GLU A 122 4.92 22.25 -29.21
CA GLU A 122 3.52 21.82 -29.24
C GLU A 122 3.39 20.29 -29.22
N SER A 123 4.26 19.58 -29.94
CA SER A 123 4.31 18.11 -29.89
C SER A 123 4.60 17.59 -28.48
N MET A 124 5.54 18.20 -27.75
CA MET A 124 5.84 17.80 -26.37
C MET A 124 4.69 18.15 -25.41
N ARG A 125 4.02 19.29 -25.61
CA ARG A 125 2.85 19.70 -24.81
C ARG A 125 1.69 18.71 -24.97
N LEU A 126 1.35 18.36 -26.20
CA LEU A 126 0.33 17.35 -26.51
C LEU A 126 0.72 15.98 -25.96
N TYR A 127 2.00 15.63 -26.06
CA TYR A 127 2.50 14.36 -25.53
C TYR A 127 2.39 14.27 -24.01
N ARG A 128 2.75 15.34 -23.28
CA ARG A 128 2.55 15.44 -21.83
C ARG A 128 1.08 15.29 -21.46
N ALA A 129 0.18 16.04 -22.11
CA ALA A 129 -1.25 15.96 -21.87
C ALA A 129 -1.81 14.55 -22.13
N TYR A 130 -1.30 13.86 -23.16
CA TYR A 130 -1.66 12.47 -23.45
C TYR A 130 -1.22 11.52 -22.34
N VAL A 131 0.02 11.62 -21.87
CA VAL A 131 0.54 10.78 -20.76
C VAL A 131 -0.26 11.02 -19.48
N GLU A 132 -0.53 12.28 -19.14
CA GLU A 132 -1.30 12.68 -17.96
C GLU A 132 -2.74 12.17 -18.01
N ALA A 133 -3.43 12.38 -19.15
CA ALA A 133 -4.80 11.91 -19.33
C ALA A 133 -4.89 10.39 -19.27
N ARG A 134 -3.91 9.68 -19.81
CA ARG A 134 -3.84 8.21 -19.76
C ARG A 134 -3.57 7.69 -18.35
N ALA A 135 -2.82 8.44 -17.55
CA ALA A 135 -2.57 8.16 -16.14
C ALA A 135 -3.73 8.59 -15.22
N SER A 136 -4.78 9.25 -15.71
CA SER A 136 -5.86 9.74 -14.85
C SER A 136 -6.70 8.58 -14.26
N PRO A 137 -7.16 8.63 -13.00
CA PRO A 137 -7.98 7.56 -12.41
C PRO A 137 -9.30 7.28 -13.17
N ASP A 138 -9.85 8.31 -13.81
CA ASP A 138 -11.05 8.27 -14.65
C ASP A 138 -10.72 8.05 -16.14
N ALA A 139 -9.48 7.66 -16.47
CA ALA A 139 -9.07 7.43 -17.85
C ALA A 139 -9.84 6.26 -18.47
N THR A 140 -10.34 6.48 -19.68
CA THR A 140 -10.94 5.43 -20.52
C THR A 140 -10.19 5.37 -21.84
N THR A 141 -10.16 4.19 -22.47
CA THR A 141 -9.58 3.99 -23.80
C THR A 141 -10.17 4.99 -24.81
N GLY A 142 -11.48 5.22 -24.78
CA GLY A 142 -12.15 6.18 -25.64
C GLY A 142 -11.62 7.61 -25.49
N ARG A 143 -11.51 8.11 -24.25
CA ARG A 143 -10.98 9.46 -23.98
C ARG A 143 -9.53 9.61 -24.41
N VAL A 144 -8.70 8.58 -24.20
CA VAL A 144 -7.30 8.57 -24.64
C VAL A 144 -7.20 8.56 -26.17
N ILE A 145 -8.09 7.86 -26.86
CA ILE A 145 -8.17 7.86 -28.32
C ILE A 145 -8.45 9.26 -28.87
N GLU A 146 -9.36 10.04 -28.26
CA GLU A 146 -9.67 11.41 -28.72
C GLU A 146 -8.47 12.36 -28.69
N LEU A 147 -7.47 12.07 -27.85
CA LEU A 147 -6.24 12.88 -27.77
C LEU A 147 -5.24 12.56 -28.88
N LEU A 148 -5.38 11.44 -29.58
CA LEU A 148 -4.46 11.06 -30.66
C LEU A 148 -4.62 11.99 -31.87
N PRO A 149 -3.58 12.12 -32.73
CA PRO A 149 -3.74 12.75 -34.04
C PRO A 149 -4.88 12.11 -34.84
N THR A 150 -5.67 12.92 -35.57
CA THR A 150 -6.88 12.47 -36.31
C THR A 150 -6.66 11.21 -37.15
N LYS A 151 -5.50 11.10 -37.81
CA LYS A 151 -5.14 9.91 -38.62
C LYS A 151 -5.01 8.63 -37.78
N LEU A 152 -4.52 8.74 -36.54
CA LEU A 152 -4.41 7.62 -35.61
C LEU A 152 -5.72 7.32 -34.89
N GLN A 153 -6.58 8.31 -34.65
CA GLN A 153 -7.89 8.11 -34.02
C GLN A 153 -8.73 7.08 -34.79
N ALA A 154 -8.83 7.23 -36.11
CA ALA A 154 -9.61 6.30 -36.94
C ALA A 154 -9.11 4.85 -36.86
N LEU A 155 -7.79 4.67 -36.80
CA LEU A 155 -7.16 3.35 -36.66
C LEU A 155 -7.36 2.78 -35.25
N ALA A 156 -7.27 3.64 -34.23
CA ALA A 156 -7.46 3.25 -32.85
C ALA A 156 -8.90 2.87 -32.52
N ARG A 157 -9.90 3.58 -33.08
CA ARG A 157 -11.32 3.22 -32.97
C ARG A 157 -11.64 1.89 -33.63
N LYS A 158 -11.09 1.61 -34.82
CA LYS A 158 -11.23 0.30 -35.48
C LYS A 158 -10.61 -0.83 -34.64
N ARG A 159 -9.52 -0.54 -33.94
CA ARG A 159 -8.88 -1.50 -33.05
C ARG A 159 -9.65 -1.68 -31.73
N HIS A 160 -10.31 -0.66 -31.21
CA HIS A 160 -11.02 -0.68 -29.93
C HIS A 160 -12.51 -0.39 -30.15
N VAL A 161 -13.27 -1.43 -30.48
CA VAL A 161 -14.73 -1.34 -30.70
C VAL A 161 -15.43 -1.87 -29.46
N ASP A 162 -16.31 -1.08 -28.86
CA ASP A 162 -17.09 -1.46 -27.68
C ASP A 162 -16.26 -1.99 -26.50
N GLY A 163 -15.04 -1.45 -26.33
CA GLY A 163 -14.11 -1.85 -25.27
C GLY A 163 -13.32 -3.14 -25.58
N VAL A 164 -13.50 -3.74 -26.75
CA VAL A 164 -12.79 -4.96 -27.18
C VAL A 164 -11.64 -4.62 -28.13
N VAL A 165 -10.47 -5.23 -27.90
CA VAL A 165 -9.28 -5.07 -28.75
C VAL A 165 -9.33 -6.06 -29.93
N HIS A 166 -9.43 -5.54 -31.15
CA HIS A 166 -9.35 -6.31 -32.39
C HIS A 166 -7.91 -6.36 -32.91
N GLU A 167 -7.21 -7.46 -32.63
CA GLU A 167 -5.75 -7.56 -32.87
C GLU A 167 -5.33 -7.36 -34.33
N THR A 168 -6.18 -7.73 -35.29
CA THR A 168 -5.92 -7.63 -36.74
C THR A 168 -6.05 -6.21 -37.27
N GLU A 169 -6.77 -5.34 -36.57
CA GLU A 169 -7.05 -3.96 -36.97
C GLU A 169 -6.07 -2.96 -36.35
N GLY A 170 -5.82 -1.86 -37.05
CA GLY A 170 -5.02 -0.75 -36.52
C GLY A 170 -3.60 -1.14 -36.10
N LYS A 171 -2.93 -2.05 -36.83
CA LYS A 171 -1.59 -2.58 -36.48
C LYS A 171 -0.54 -1.50 -36.20
N SER A 172 -0.65 -0.33 -36.83
CA SER A 172 0.26 0.80 -36.61
C SER A 172 0.13 1.45 -35.23
N VAL A 173 -1.00 1.29 -34.53
CA VAL A 173 -1.21 1.82 -33.16
C VAL A 173 -1.15 0.73 -32.09
N ALA A 174 -0.99 -0.55 -32.47
CA ALA A 174 -0.99 -1.67 -31.54
C ALA A 174 0.10 -1.54 -30.45
N HIS A 175 1.26 -1.00 -30.81
CA HIS A 175 2.39 -0.81 -29.89
C HIS A 175 2.09 0.18 -28.74
N LEU A 176 1.11 1.07 -28.92
CA LEU A 176 0.72 2.05 -27.90
C LEU A 176 -0.06 1.41 -26.74
N GLN A 177 -0.65 0.23 -26.94
CA GLN A 177 -1.44 -0.50 -25.93
C GLN A 177 -2.53 0.38 -25.28
N LEU A 178 -3.35 1.04 -26.11
CA LEU A 178 -4.27 2.11 -25.68
C LEU A 178 -5.34 1.67 -24.65
N ASP A 179 -5.52 0.36 -24.51
CA ASP A 179 -6.33 -0.29 -23.49
C ASP A 179 -5.74 -0.21 -22.07
N ILE A 180 -4.42 -0.05 -21.96
CA ILE A 180 -3.75 0.18 -20.67
C ILE A 180 -3.90 1.66 -20.28
N VAL A 181 -4.80 1.94 -19.34
CA VAL A 181 -5.13 3.28 -18.83
C VAL A 181 -5.25 3.29 -17.29
N GLY A 182 -5.36 4.47 -16.69
CA GLY A 182 -5.62 4.64 -15.26
C GLY A 182 -4.55 4.01 -14.38
N ASN A 183 -4.97 3.17 -13.43
CA ASN A 183 -4.07 2.55 -12.46
C ASN A 183 -3.03 1.62 -13.11
N GLU A 184 -3.40 0.91 -14.18
CA GLU A 184 -2.48 0.01 -14.86
C GLU A 184 -1.39 0.80 -15.60
N PHE A 185 -1.77 1.88 -16.30
CA PHE A 185 -0.80 2.77 -16.93
C PHE A 185 0.09 3.49 -15.90
N ARG A 186 -0.49 3.94 -14.77
CA ARG A 186 0.28 4.50 -13.65
C ARG A 186 1.31 3.51 -13.12
N ALA A 187 0.93 2.26 -12.89
CA ALA A 187 1.85 1.23 -12.42
C ALA A 187 3.01 1.02 -13.40
N ALA A 188 2.71 0.97 -14.70
CA ALA A 188 3.73 0.88 -15.74
C ALA A 188 4.67 2.11 -15.75
N LEU A 189 4.12 3.32 -15.59
CA LEU A 189 4.89 4.57 -15.54
C LEU A 189 5.78 4.63 -14.28
N SER A 190 5.26 4.25 -13.11
CA SER A 190 6.01 4.17 -11.85
C SER A 190 7.15 3.15 -11.91
N ALA A 191 6.97 2.05 -12.66
CA ALA A 191 8.02 1.04 -12.86
C ALA A 191 9.23 1.54 -13.67
N LEU A 192 9.15 2.75 -14.25
CA LEU A 192 10.28 3.42 -14.92
C LEU A 192 11.13 4.25 -13.96
N ARG A 193 10.71 4.43 -12.71
CA ARG A 193 11.42 5.23 -11.71
C ARG A 193 12.84 4.72 -11.48
N GLY A 194 13.80 5.64 -11.52
CA GLY A 194 15.21 5.34 -11.31
C GLY A 194 15.88 4.59 -12.47
N LYS A 195 15.15 4.22 -13.53
CA LYS A 195 15.71 3.57 -14.72
C LYS A 195 16.26 4.60 -15.70
N THR A 196 17.19 4.16 -16.54
CA THR A 196 17.71 4.95 -17.66
C THR A 196 16.71 4.93 -18.81
N LEU A 197 16.11 6.07 -19.14
CA LEU A 197 15.11 6.19 -20.19
C LEU A 197 15.71 6.67 -21.51
N GLY A 198 15.50 5.90 -22.56
CA GLY A 198 16.05 6.16 -23.88
C GLY A 198 15.01 6.58 -24.90
N CYS A 199 15.28 7.60 -25.71
CA CYS A 199 14.47 7.88 -26.89
C CYS A 199 15.32 8.32 -28.10
N TRP A 200 14.87 8.02 -29.32
CA TRP A 200 15.46 8.55 -30.55
C TRP A 200 14.84 9.90 -30.88
N CYS A 201 15.30 10.94 -30.21
CA CYS A 201 15.00 12.31 -30.60
C CYS A 201 16.31 13.09 -30.72
N ASP A 202 16.29 14.13 -31.54
CA ASP A 202 17.40 15.06 -31.58
C ASP A 202 17.20 16.12 -30.50
N GLY A 203 17.63 15.82 -29.27
CA GLY A 203 17.52 16.76 -28.14
C GLY A 203 18.21 18.11 -28.37
N SER A 204 19.03 18.25 -29.42
CA SER A 204 19.59 19.55 -29.81
C SER A 204 18.62 20.45 -30.59
N LYS A 205 17.51 19.88 -31.06
CA LYS A 205 16.45 20.59 -31.79
C LYS A 205 15.23 20.89 -30.93
N ILE A 206 15.24 20.47 -29.66
CA ILE A 206 14.12 20.69 -28.77
C ILE A 206 14.45 21.87 -27.86
N THR A 207 13.67 22.93 -27.98
CA THR A 207 13.70 24.06 -27.07
C THR A 207 13.45 23.57 -25.64
N GLU A 208 14.18 24.13 -24.67
CA GLU A 208 13.98 23.87 -23.22
C GLU A 208 14.38 22.47 -22.70
N GLY A 209 15.09 21.65 -23.49
CA GLY A 209 15.61 20.36 -23.03
C GLY A 209 14.55 19.27 -22.82
N LEU A 210 13.31 19.51 -23.22
CA LEU A 210 12.19 18.58 -23.13
C LEU A 210 12.22 17.53 -24.24
N CYS A 211 12.65 16.31 -23.96
CA CYS A 211 12.46 15.18 -24.87
C CYS A 211 11.38 14.19 -24.39
N HIS A 212 11.01 13.23 -25.25
CA HIS A 212 10.04 12.18 -24.90
C HIS A 212 10.39 11.47 -23.59
N ALA A 213 11.67 11.14 -23.39
CA ALA A 213 12.13 10.47 -22.18
C ALA A 213 12.07 11.39 -20.95
N THR A 214 12.32 12.70 -21.09
CA THR A 214 12.12 13.65 -19.96
C THR A 214 10.64 13.87 -19.64
N VAL A 215 9.72 13.82 -20.61
CA VAL A 215 8.27 13.89 -20.33
C VAL A 215 7.84 12.67 -19.52
N ILE A 216 8.31 11.48 -19.90
CA ILE A 216 8.04 10.24 -19.16
C ILE A 216 8.70 10.23 -17.79
N GLU A 217 9.96 10.65 -17.67
CA GLU A 217 10.65 10.78 -16.39
C GLU A 217 9.91 11.77 -15.47
N SER A 218 9.55 12.94 -15.99
CA SER A 218 8.80 13.97 -15.27
C SER A 218 7.44 13.45 -14.83
N ALA A 219 6.70 12.75 -15.70
CA ALA A 219 5.40 12.18 -15.35
C ALA A 219 5.53 11.05 -14.32
N ALA A 220 6.54 10.17 -14.45
CA ALA A 220 6.85 9.15 -13.45
C ALA A 220 7.26 9.76 -12.10
N GLY A 221 7.98 10.88 -12.12
CA GLY A 221 8.35 11.65 -10.93
C GLY A 221 7.16 12.36 -10.29
N ALA A 222 6.30 13.02 -11.07
CA ALA A 222 5.13 13.76 -10.59
C ALA A 222 4.05 12.85 -9.99
N LEU A 223 3.97 11.58 -10.42
CA LEU A 223 3.17 10.56 -9.73
C LEU A 223 3.61 10.34 -8.28
N CYS A 224 4.79 10.80 -7.88
CA CYS A 224 5.27 10.76 -6.49
C CYS A 224 4.85 12.00 -5.67
N GLU A 225 4.41 13.09 -6.29
CA GLU A 225 4.00 14.32 -5.58
C GLU A 225 2.53 14.29 -5.13
N HIS A 226 1.74 13.33 -5.64
CA HIS A 226 0.43 12.99 -5.10
C HIS A 226 0.47 11.62 -4.40
N PRO A 227 -0.11 11.48 -3.18
CA PRO A 227 0.19 10.42 -2.23
C PRO A 227 -0.46 9.06 -2.56
N TYR A 228 -0.47 8.63 -3.81
CA TYR A 228 -0.88 7.28 -4.20
C TYR A 228 0.32 6.50 -4.72
N GLU A 229 1.38 6.41 -3.90
CA GLU A 229 2.55 5.56 -4.16
C GLU A 229 2.19 4.05 -4.18
N TYR A 230 0.94 3.71 -3.81
CA TYR A 230 0.42 2.36 -3.77
C TYR A 230 -1.06 2.34 -4.21
N PRO A 231 -1.38 2.12 -5.51
CA PRO A 231 -2.75 2.20 -6.01
C PRO A 231 -3.69 1.16 -5.38
N ASN A 232 -3.13 0.10 -4.79
CA ASN A 232 -3.87 -0.96 -4.10
C ASN A 232 -3.56 -1.01 -2.59
N GLU A 233 -2.94 0.01 -2.00
CA GLU A 233 -2.71 0.01 -0.55
C GLU A 233 -4.02 0.14 0.21
N ALA A 234 -4.19 -0.72 1.21
CA ALA A 234 -5.26 -0.59 2.18
C ALA A 234 -4.68 -0.54 3.58
N TRP A 235 -5.27 0.28 4.44
CA TRP A 235 -4.98 0.28 5.86
C TRP A 235 -6.22 -0.16 6.63
N THR A 236 -6.00 -0.99 7.65
CA THR A 236 -7.01 -1.24 8.70
C THR A 236 -6.43 -0.84 10.03
N VAL A 237 -7.09 0.04 10.78
CA VAL A 237 -6.74 0.29 12.19
C VAL A 237 -7.76 -0.39 13.07
N THR A 238 -7.33 -1.37 13.86
CA THR A 238 -8.18 -2.11 14.78
C THR A 238 -7.93 -1.63 16.20
N TRP A 239 -8.94 -1.00 16.81
CA TRP A 239 -8.95 -0.56 18.20
C TRP A 239 -9.63 -1.59 19.09
N GLY A 240 -9.04 -1.88 20.25
CA GLY A 240 -9.63 -2.77 21.23
C GLY A 240 -9.10 -2.55 22.64
N ASP A 241 -9.57 -3.35 23.57
CA ASP A 241 -9.10 -3.42 24.96
C ASP A 241 -7.65 -3.89 25.06
N VAL A 242 -7.21 -4.73 24.11
CA VAL A 242 -5.82 -5.18 23.97
C VAL A 242 -5.37 -5.01 22.52
N ALA A 243 -4.10 -4.66 22.33
CA ALA A 243 -3.44 -4.68 21.02
C ALA A 243 -2.13 -5.48 21.07
N MET A 244 -1.80 -6.18 19.98
CA MET A 244 -0.64 -7.07 19.89
C MET A 244 -0.12 -7.10 18.46
N ASN A 245 1.19 -7.00 18.28
CA ASN A 245 1.80 -6.87 16.95
C ASN A 245 1.83 -8.22 16.18
N GLU A 246 2.12 -9.31 16.87
CA GLU A 246 2.06 -10.66 16.32
C GLU A 246 1.80 -11.65 17.45
N VAL A 247 1.26 -12.81 17.13
CA VAL A 247 1.01 -13.87 18.11
C VAL A 247 2.30 -14.17 18.90
N GLU A 248 2.21 -14.13 20.24
CA GLU A 248 3.32 -14.28 21.20
C GLU A 248 4.24 -13.06 21.40
N MET A 249 3.98 -11.93 20.75
CA MET A 249 4.64 -10.65 21.05
C MET A 249 3.97 -9.90 22.20
N GLN A 250 4.58 -8.79 22.62
CA GLN A 250 4.07 -7.87 23.63
C GLN A 250 2.61 -7.52 23.38
N ARG A 251 1.85 -7.51 24.46
CA ARG A 251 0.48 -7.00 24.53
C ARG A 251 0.49 -5.68 25.28
N ILE A 252 -0.30 -4.73 24.80
CA ILE A 252 -0.62 -3.51 25.53
C ILE A 252 -2.12 -3.47 25.80
N GLY A 253 -2.49 -2.92 26.95
CA GLY A 253 -3.86 -2.94 27.45
C GLY A 253 -4.21 -4.19 28.26
N GLU A 254 -5.43 -4.18 28.77
CA GLU A 254 -5.98 -5.23 29.63
C GLU A 254 -7.29 -5.71 29.03
N MET A 255 -7.44 -7.02 28.95
CA MET A 255 -8.64 -7.61 28.36
C MET A 255 -9.85 -7.31 29.23
N ALA A 256 -10.91 -6.82 28.63
CA ALA A 256 -12.14 -6.49 29.32
C ALA A 256 -12.83 -7.75 29.88
N GLU A 257 -13.58 -7.56 30.95
CA GLU A 257 -14.41 -8.62 31.52
C GLU A 257 -15.47 -9.08 30.52
N GLN A 258 -16.05 -8.13 29.78
CA GLN A 258 -17.07 -8.35 28.75
C GLN A 258 -16.75 -7.50 27.52
N GLY A 259 -17.10 -8.01 26.35
CA GLY A 259 -17.08 -7.28 25.08
C GLY A 259 -18.37 -6.53 24.81
N VAL A 260 -18.52 -6.06 23.58
CA VAL A 260 -19.67 -5.25 23.17
C VAL A 260 -20.89 -6.14 22.90
N SER A 261 -22.02 -5.86 23.55
CA SER A 261 -23.28 -6.57 23.28
C SER A 261 -23.92 -6.11 21.96
N VAL A 262 -24.81 -6.93 21.39
CA VAL A 262 -25.60 -6.52 20.20
C VAL A 262 -26.52 -5.35 20.54
N ASP A 263 -27.11 -5.33 21.74
CA ASP A 263 -27.90 -4.19 22.24
C ASP A 263 -27.08 -2.91 22.26
N ARG A 264 -25.82 -2.95 22.76
CA ARG A 264 -24.97 -1.75 22.75
C ARG A 264 -24.65 -1.29 21.32
N LEU A 265 -24.47 -2.20 20.36
CA LEU A 265 -24.32 -1.82 18.96
C LEU A 265 -25.57 -1.15 18.40
N GLN A 266 -26.76 -1.63 18.80
CA GLN A 266 -28.02 -1.00 18.42
C GLN A 266 -28.16 0.40 19.04
N GLU A 267 -27.80 0.58 20.31
CA GLU A 267 -27.73 1.91 20.94
C GLU A 267 -26.76 2.85 20.20
N ILE A 268 -25.55 2.39 19.85
CA ILE A 268 -24.58 3.19 19.09
C ILE A 268 -25.16 3.57 17.72
N LYS A 269 -25.80 2.62 17.03
CA LYS A 269 -26.47 2.90 15.74
C LYS A 269 -27.50 4.02 15.90
N ASP A 270 -28.33 3.97 16.92
CA ASP A 270 -29.38 4.97 17.14
C ASP A 270 -28.79 6.34 17.52
N GLU A 271 -27.76 6.37 18.38
CA GLU A 271 -27.01 7.59 18.74
C GLU A 271 -26.38 8.27 17.51
N LEU A 272 -25.84 7.49 16.56
CA LEU A 272 -25.21 8.01 15.35
C LEU A 272 -26.23 8.38 14.26
N ALA A 273 -27.29 7.59 14.11
CA ALA A 273 -28.39 7.89 13.18
C ALA A 273 -29.12 9.19 13.57
N ALA A 274 -29.28 9.46 14.88
CA ALA A 274 -29.81 10.73 15.37
C ALA A 274 -28.94 11.94 14.99
N LYS A 275 -27.66 11.72 14.67
CA LYS A 275 -26.72 12.74 14.15
C LYS A 275 -26.66 12.77 12.62
N GLY A 276 -27.55 12.05 11.93
CA GLY A 276 -27.62 11.99 10.47
C GLY A 276 -26.59 11.08 9.83
N MET A 277 -25.94 10.19 10.58
CA MET A 277 -24.93 9.28 10.04
C MET A 277 -25.57 8.00 9.49
N GLU A 278 -25.16 7.58 8.30
CA GLU A 278 -25.63 6.32 7.72
C GLU A 278 -24.97 5.13 8.43
N CYS A 279 -25.81 4.30 9.04
CA CYS A 279 -25.40 3.17 9.86
C CYS A 279 -26.13 1.88 9.46
N VAL A 280 -25.40 0.78 9.34
CA VAL A 280 -25.95 -0.55 8.99
C VAL A 280 -25.56 -1.55 10.06
N LEU A 281 -26.54 -2.08 10.79
CA LEU A 281 -26.34 -3.19 11.73
C LEU A 281 -26.60 -4.51 11.02
N ILE A 282 -25.58 -5.36 10.97
CA ILE A 282 -25.58 -6.62 10.22
C ILE A 282 -25.62 -7.78 11.20
N ASP A 283 -26.73 -8.53 11.22
CA ASP A 283 -26.86 -9.76 12.00
C ASP A 283 -26.14 -10.92 11.31
N LEU A 284 -25.09 -11.44 11.95
CA LEU A 284 -24.26 -12.52 11.43
C LEU A 284 -24.88 -13.91 11.63
N ARG A 285 -25.95 -14.05 12.42
CA ARG A 285 -26.72 -15.32 12.49
C ARG A 285 -27.38 -15.63 11.15
N ARG A 286 -27.61 -14.63 10.29
CA ARG A 286 -28.13 -14.83 8.92
C ARG A 286 -27.26 -15.74 8.06
N LEU A 287 -25.97 -15.86 8.40
CA LEU A 287 -25.03 -16.76 7.74
C LEU A 287 -25.23 -18.23 8.13
N LEU A 288 -25.99 -18.53 9.19
CA LEU A 288 -26.33 -19.89 9.58
C LEU A 288 -27.56 -20.40 8.81
N PRO A 289 -27.70 -21.73 8.69
CA PRO A 289 -28.96 -22.35 8.31
C PRO A 289 -30.10 -21.84 9.18
N GLU A 290 -31.29 -21.64 8.60
CA GLU A 290 -32.44 -21.05 9.30
C GLU A 290 -32.78 -21.77 10.60
N SER A 291 -32.70 -23.10 10.61
CA SER A 291 -32.96 -23.95 11.79
C SER A 291 -31.98 -23.76 12.95
N GLU A 292 -30.87 -23.06 12.74
CA GLU A 292 -29.78 -22.89 13.72
C GLU A 292 -29.69 -21.46 14.26
N ARG A 293 -30.45 -20.51 13.68
CA ARG A 293 -30.31 -19.08 13.98
C ARG A 293 -30.72 -18.73 15.40
N ASP A 294 -31.85 -19.25 15.85
CA ASP A 294 -32.42 -18.90 17.16
C ASP A 294 -31.61 -19.48 18.33
N ALA A 295 -30.97 -20.63 18.11
CA ALA A 295 -30.12 -21.27 19.12
C ALA A 295 -28.68 -20.73 19.12
N ALA A 296 -28.29 -19.95 18.12
CA ALA A 296 -26.95 -19.41 18.00
C ALA A 296 -26.75 -18.18 18.89
N PRO A 297 -25.55 -17.99 19.48
CA PRO A 297 -25.22 -16.77 20.19
C PRO A 297 -25.38 -15.54 19.30
N GLU A 298 -25.85 -14.44 19.86
CA GLU A 298 -26.03 -13.19 19.12
C GLU A 298 -24.69 -12.66 18.60
N ALA A 299 -24.65 -12.31 17.32
CA ALA A 299 -23.45 -11.82 16.67
C ALA A 299 -23.82 -10.76 15.65
N ALA A 300 -23.25 -9.57 15.77
CA ALA A 300 -23.53 -8.48 14.85
C ALA A 300 -22.29 -7.62 14.59
N VAL A 301 -22.31 -6.95 13.44
CA VAL A 301 -21.34 -5.91 13.06
C VAL A 301 -22.12 -4.66 12.72
N LEU A 302 -21.79 -3.55 13.36
CA LEU A 302 -22.29 -2.23 12.98
C LEU A 302 -21.28 -1.60 12.04
N VAL A 303 -21.71 -1.14 10.87
CA VAL A 303 -20.91 -0.32 9.96
C VAL A 303 -21.46 1.10 9.92
N VAL A 304 -20.59 2.08 9.97
CA VAL A 304 -20.87 3.51 9.85
C VAL A 304 -20.20 4.00 8.58
N LYS A 305 -21.00 4.39 7.59
CA LYS A 305 -20.50 4.86 6.29
C LYS A 305 -19.82 6.21 6.42
N ALA A 306 -18.66 6.38 5.78
CA ALA A 306 -17.83 7.58 5.93
C ALA A 306 -17.57 7.96 7.41
N GLY A 307 -17.52 6.95 8.28
CA GLY A 307 -17.48 7.11 9.73
C GLY A 307 -16.26 7.90 10.22
N VAL A 308 -15.13 7.86 9.50
CA VAL A 308 -13.94 8.65 9.84
C VAL A 308 -14.25 10.13 9.80
N CYS A 309 -14.76 10.65 8.68
CA CYS A 309 -15.05 12.07 8.53
C CYS A 309 -16.12 12.52 9.53
N ALA A 310 -17.16 11.71 9.70
CA ALA A 310 -18.27 12.03 10.60
C ALA A 310 -17.87 12.02 12.09
N LEU A 311 -17.14 11.00 12.56
CA LEU A 311 -16.72 10.89 13.96
C LEU A 311 -15.55 11.83 14.31
N SER A 312 -14.68 12.12 13.34
CA SER A 312 -13.65 13.14 13.50
C SER A 312 -14.21 14.56 13.32
N GLY A 313 -15.45 14.74 12.86
CA GLY A 313 -16.03 16.06 12.56
C GLY A 313 -15.20 16.86 11.55
N ASP A 314 -14.49 16.17 10.66
CA ASP A 314 -13.61 16.76 9.66
C ASP A 314 -13.89 16.12 8.29
N PRO A 315 -14.41 16.88 7.30
CA PRO A 315 -14.65 16.36 5.96
C PRO A 315 -13.41 15.80 5.26
N GLN A 316 -12.20 16.19 5.70
CA GLN A 316 -10.91 15.69 5.21
C GLN A 316 -10.30 14.64 6.16
N GLY A 317 -11.06 14.17 7.16
CA GLY A 317 -10.58 13.26 8.20
C GLY A 317 -9.99 11.97 7.62
N GLU A 318 -10.58 11.43 6.57
CA GLU A 318 -10.07 10.22 5.90
C GLU A 318 -8.66 10.43 5.32
N ALA A 319 -8.50 11.47 4.50
CA ALA A 319 -7.22 11.80 3.86
C ALA A 319 -6.14 12.13 4.90
N LYS A 320 -6.51 12.88 5.94
CA LYS A 320 -5.60 13.23 7.04
C LYS A 320 -5.20 12.01 7.86
N LEU A 321 -6.13 11.13 8.21
CA LEU A 321 -5.82 9.89 8.93
C LEU A 321 -4.91 8.98 8.11
N LEU A 322 -5.17 8.83 6.81
CA LEU A 322 -4.28 8.06 5.94
C LEU A 322 -2.87 8.67 5.88
N ALA A 323 -2.75 10.00 5.82
CA ALA A 323 -1.46 10.69 5.88
C ALA A 323 -0.75 10.47 7.23
N GLU A 324 -1.48 10.53 8.35
CA GLU A 324 -0.96 10.21 9.68
C GLU A 324 -0.37 8.79 9.70
N LEU A 325 -1.16 7.79 9.29
CA LEU A 325 -0.74 6.37 9.29
C LEU A 325 0.52 6.14 8.44
N ARG A 326 0.60 6.74 7.26
CA ARG A 326 1.77 6.62 6.37
C ARG A 326 3.04 7.25 6.96
N SER A 327 2.89 8.23 7.84
CA SER A 327 4.03 8.87 8.51
C SER A 327 4.53 8.10 9.75
N MET A 328 3.75 7.13 10.24
CA MET A 328 4.11 6.33 11.41
C MET A 328 5.21 5.30 11.09
N PRO A 329 6.09 4.97 12.05
CA PRO A 329 7.01 3.85 11.91
C PRO A 329 6.22 2.53 11.83
N ILE A 330 6.52 1.67 10.85
CA ILE A 330 5.83 0.39 10.66
C ILE A 330 6.77 -0.80 10.85
N ASP A 331 6.35 -1.81 11.62
CA ASP A 331 7.17 -3.00 11.82
C ASP A 331 7.04 -3.97 10.66
N LYS A 332 8.13 -4.13 9.92
CA LYS A 332 8.25 -5.11 8.82
C LYS A 332 8.75 -6.48 9.29
N LYS A 333 9.00 -6.64 10.59
CA LYS A 333 9.49 -7.86 11.23
C LYS A 333 8.62 -8.23 12.42
N ALA A 334 8.70 -9.50 12.83
CA ALA A 334 8.13 -10.00 14.07
C ALA A 334 8.98 -11.16 14.61
N TYR A 335 8.71 -11.55 15.85
CA TYR A 335 9.29 -12.74 16.48
C TYR A 335 8.25 -13.86 16.54
N ALA A 336 8.65 -15.11 16.26
CA ALA A 336 7.83 -16.30 16.50
C ALA A 336 8.63 -17.38 17.24
N ALA A 337 8.15 -17.84 18.40
CA ALA A 337 8.87 -18.83 19.21
C ALA A 337 8.58 -20.28 18.81
N LYS A 338 7.48 -20.52 18.09
CA LYS A 338 6.93 -21.87 17.84
C LYS A 338 6.41 -22.06 16.41
N HIS A 339 6.79 -21.18 15.49
CA HIS A 339 6.36 -21.33 14.11
C HIS A 339 7.20 -22.41 13.43
N LYS A 340 6.56 -23.41 12.81
CA LYS A 340 7.26 -24.55 12.18
C LYS A 340 8.30 -24.15 11.13
N LYS A 341 8.16 -22.95 10.54
CA LYS A 341 9.10 -22.40 9.54
C LYS A 341 10.06 -21.36 10.11
N HIS A 342 9.78 -20.80 11.30
CA HIS A 342 10.51 -19.67 11.87
C HIS A 342 10.64 -19.84 13.38
N ASN A 343 11.88 -19.92 13.88
CA ASN A 343 12.18 -19.87 15.29
C ASN A 343 13.09 -18.66 15.52
N GLY A 344 12.49 -17.53 15.91
CA GLY A 344 13.18 -16.24 16.02
C GLY A 344 12.52 -15.11 15.21
N VAL A 345 13.32 -14.10 14.86
CA VAL A 345 12.87 -12.92 14.11
C VAL A 345 12.72 -13.26 12.63
N PHE A 346 11.61 -12.85 12.01
CA PHE A 346 11.34 -13.05 10.59
C PHE A 346 10.76 -11.79 9.94
N ASN A 347 10.90 -11.68 8.62
CA ASN A 347 10.30 -10.60 7.84
C ASN A 347 8.83 -10.92 7.56
N LYS A 348 7.95 -9.98 7.86
CA LYS A 348 6.53 -10.06 7.50
C LYS A 348 6.40 -9.92 5.98
N LYS A 349 5.51 -10.72 5.40
CA LYS A 349 5.19 -10.67 3.96
C LYS A 349 3.71 -10.39 3.70
N ASN A 350 2.85 -10.72 4.64
CA ASN A 350 1.40 -10.75 4.42
C ASN A 350 0.74 -9.38 4.67
N ARG A 351 1.36 -8.55 5.50
CA ARG A 351 1.01 -7.17 5.86
C ARG A 351 2.06 -6.66 6.85
N TYR A 352 2.15 -5.35 7.05
CA TYR A 352 2.92 -4.76 8.13
C TYR A 352 1.99 -4.20 9.19
N ASN A 353 2.48 -4.04 10.42
CA ASN A 353 1.70 -3.47 11.50
C ASN A 353 2.61 -2.84 12.56
N ASN A 354 2.04 -1.95 13.35
CA ASN A 354 2.58 -1.41 14.59
C ASN A 354 1.43 -1.35 15.61
N LEU A 355 1.72 -0.89 16.82
CA LEU A 355 0.72 -0.64 17.85
C LEU A 355 0.51 0.85 18.06
N LEU A 356 -0.69 1.24 18.48
CA LEU A 356 -1.04 2.60 18.88
C LEU A 356 -1.38 2.62 20.37
N GLY A 357 -0.76 3.52 21.12
CA GLY A 357 -0.88 3.58 22.58
C GLY A 357 -0.65 4.98 23.15
N ASP A 358 -0.32 5.02 24.44
CA ASP A 358 -0.13 6.26 25.20
C ASP A 358 1.31 6.80 25.11
N GLU A 359 2.26 5.96 24.72
CA GLU A 359 3.70 6.25 24.71
C GLU A 359 4.37 5.67 23.45
N ASP A 360 5.47 6.27 23.02
CA ASP A 360 6.27 5.71 21.93
C ASP A 360 7.23 4.65 22.46
N LEU A 361 7.25 3.50 21.78
CA LEU A 361 8.24 2.46 21.99
C LEU A 361 8.83 2.06 20.64
N THR A 362 10.15 1.95 20.57
CA THR A 362 10.84 1.37 19.41
C THR A 362 10.84 -0.15 19.54
N ALA A 363 10.61 -0.88 18.45
CA ALA A 363 10.62 -2.34 18.48
C ALA A 363 11.94 -2.95 18.99
N ASP A 364 11.82 -3.93 19.87
CA ASP A 364 12.89 -4.86 20.28
C ASP A 364 12.38 -6.29 20.06
N TYR A 365 12.58 -6.79 18.84
CA TYR A 365 12.09 -8.11 18.45
C TYR A 365 12.75 -9.25 19.23
N ALA A 366 13.96 -9.06 19.76
CA ALA A 366 14.63 -10.07 20.59
C ALA A 366 13.90 -10.25 21.93
N ARG A 367 13.36 -9.15 22.48
CA ARG A 367 12.47 -9.15 23.64
C ARG A 367 10.99 -9.31 23.29
N LYS A 368 10.68 -9.60 22.03
CA LYS A 368 9.32 -9.75 21.49
C LYS A 368 8.46 -8.48 21.63
N GLN A 369 9.08 -7.32 21.59
CA GLN A 369 8.42 -6.01 21.67
C GLN A 369 8.25 -5.42 20.26
N GLY A 370 7.03 -5.00 19.95
CA GLY A 370 6.73 -4.25 18.72
C GLY A 370 6.88 -2.75 18.96
N SER A 371 6.87 -1.98 17.88
CA SER A 371 6.80 -0.53 17.98
C SER A 371 5.41 -0.12 18.50
N VAL A 372 5.37 0.81 19.45
CA VAL A 372 4.15 1.51 19.89
C VAL A 372 4.28 2.96 19.48
N VAL A 373 3.23 3.51 18.91
CA VAL A 373 3.16 4.91 18.48
C VAL A 373 2.20 5.65 19.40
N ASN A 374 2.64 6.78 19.94
CA ASN A 374 1.84 7.61 20.82
C ASN A 374 0.72 8.30 20.04
N CYS A 375 -0.54 7.93 20.31
CA CYS A 375 -1.70 8.47 19.62
C CYS A 375 -1.82 10.00 19.73
N SER A 376 -1.33 10.59 20.83
CA SER A 376 -1.45 12.05 21.06
C SER A 376 -0.69 12.89 20.03
N LYS A 377 0.29 12.29 19.32
CA LYS A 377 1.03 12.94 18.24
C LYS A 377 0.25 13.07 16.93
N TYR A 378 -0.89 12.39 16.82
CA TYR A 378 -1.65 12.22 15.59
C TYR A 378 -3.11 12.66 15.83
N PRO A 379 -3.47 13.91 15.50
CA PRO A 379 -4.75 14.51 15.88
C PRO A 379 -5.99 13.70 15.48
N VAL A 380 -6.06 13.19 14.25
CA VAL A 380 -7.23 12.44 13.78
C VAL A 380 -7.29 11.08 14.46
N THR A 381 -6.16 10.39 14.55
CA THR A 381 -6.01 9.12 15.28
C THR A 381 -6.48 9.26 16.74
N SER A 382 -6.02 10.30 17.45
CA SER A 382 -6.40 10.58 18.84
C SER A 382 -7.90 10.89 18.98
N LYS A 383 -8.46 11.69 18.07
CA LYS A 383 -9.87 12.05 18.08
C LYS A 383 -10.77 10.84 17.85
N LEU A 384 -10.42 9.98 16.89
CA LEU A 384 -11.16 8.74 16.65
C LEU A 384 -11.08 7.78 17.82
N ARG A 385 -9.89 7.59 18.41
CA ARG A 385 -9.72 6.78 19.62
C ARG A 385 -10.65 7.24 20.75
N ALA A 386 -10.74 8.55 20.99
CA ALA A 386 -11.62 9.13 21.99
C ALA A 386 -13.11 8.95 21.65
N ALA A 387 -13.48 9.12 20.37
CA ALA A 387 -14.84 8.89 19.90
C ALA A 387 -15.26 7.43 20.09
N PHE A 388 -14.40 6.47 19.74
CA PHE A 388 -14.64 5.05 19.95
C PHE A 388 -14.75 4.70 21.42
N ALA A 389 -13.86 5.21 22.26
CA ALA A 389 -13.92 5.00 23.71
C ALA A 389 -15.27 5.48 24.30
N THR A 390 -15.74 6.64 23.85
CA THR A 390 -17.04 7.20 24.25
C THR A 390 -18.20 6.32 23.80
N LEU A 391 -18.25 5.96 22.50
CA LEU A 391 -19.32 5.13 21.94
C LEU A 391 -19.36 3.73 22.59
N LEU A 392 -18.19 3.17 22.88
CA LEU A 392 -18.08 1.84 23.47
C LEU A 392 -18.22 1.85 25.00
N ARG A 393 -18.25 3.04 25.63
CA ARG A 393 -18.27 3.23 27.09
C ARG A 393 -17.09 2.54 27.79
N VAL A 394 -15.90 2.69 27.22
CA VAL A 394 -14.65 2.09 27.72
C VAL A 394 -13.62 3.17 28.04
N ALA A 395 -12.83 2.96 29.09
CA ALA A 395 -11.88 3.98 29.55
C ALA A 395 -10.70 4.17 28.59
N LYS A 396 -10.16 3.07 28.05
CA LYS A 396 -9.00 3.07 27.17
C LYS A 396 -9.17 2.05 26.06
N LEU A 397 -8.65 2.42 24.89
CA LEU A 397 -8.49 1.55 23.74
C LEU A 397 -7.04 1.60 23.27
N TYR A 398 -6.55 0.51 22.69
CA TYR A 398 -5.25 0.41 22.06
C TYR A 398 -5.44 -0.01 20.60
N GLY A 399 -4.60 0.51 19.71
CA GLY A 399 -4.73 0.28 18.28
C GLY A 399 -3.70 -0.71 17.75
N GLU A 400 -4.07 -1.42 16.70
CA GLU A 400 -3.17 -2.16 15.83
C GLU A 400 -3.40 -1.66 14.40
N THR A 401 -2.40 -1.02 13.81
CA THR A 401 -2.49 -0.64 12.38
C THR A 401 -2.15 -1.85 11.54
N ASN A 402 -2.81 -2.07 10.42
CA ASN A 402 -2.49 -3.11 9.47
C ASN A 402 -2.33 -2.48 8.10
N ASP A 403 -1.07 -2.38 7.65
CA ASP A 403 -0.66 -1.90 6.33
C ASP A 403 -0.67 -3.08 5.34
N TYR A 404 -1.70 -3.11 4.52
CA TYR A 404 -1.78 -3.96 3.34
C TYR A 404 -1.23 -3.17 2.14
N TYR A 405 0.11 -3.02 2.10
CA TYR A 405 0.85 -2.28 1.08
C TYR A 405 0.46 -2.62 -0.38
N ASP A 406 -0.10 -3.82 -0.59
CA ASP A 406 -0.89 -4.15 -1.77
C ASP A 406 -2.00 -5.14 -1.37
N ALA A 407 -3.26 -4.69 -1.33
CA ALA A 407 -4.43 -5.48 -0.94
C ALA A 407 -4.68 -6.71 -1.84
N SER A 408 -4.19 -6.71 -3.08
CA SER A 408 -4.27 -7.86 -4.00
C SER A 408 -3.28 -8.97 -3.63
N MET A 409 -2.20 -8.61 -2.92
CA MET A 409 -1.14 -9.52 -2.51
C MET A 409 -1.12 -9.79 -1.01
N CYS A 410 -1.69 -8.91 -0.20
CA CYS A 410 -1.66 -8.94 1.25
C CYS A 410 -2.95 -9.51 1.83
N GLY A 411 -2.92 -9.97 3.07
CA GLY A 411 -4.12 -10.49 3.71
C GLY A 411 -3.90 -11.09 5.08
N ILE A 412 -5.01 -11.44 5.70
CA ILE A 412 -5.07 -12.17 6.97
C ILE A 412 -6.11 -13.28 6.82
N GLY A 413 -5.70 -14.50 7.18
CA GLY A 413 -6.55 -15.68 7.06
C GLY A 413 -7.61 -15.77 8.17
N TRP A 414 -8.45 -16.79 8.09
CA TRP A 414 -9.54 -17.03 9.03
C TRP A 414 -9.08 -17.19 10.49
N HIS A 415 -9.44 -16.21 11.33
CA HIS A 415 -9.10 -16.18 12.76
C HIS A 415 -10.22 -15.50 13.57
N GLY A 416 -10.09 -15.52 14.89
CA GLY A 416 -10.75 -14.55 15.77
C GLY A 416 -9.69 -13.90 16.67
N ASP A 417 -10.03 -12.78 17.28
CA ASP A 417 -9.08 -11.96 18.03
C ASP A 417 -9.04 -12.45 19.48
N ARG A 418 -8.21 -13.47 19.74
CA ARG A 418 -8.19 -14.16 21.05
C ARG A 418 -7.73 -13.26 22.20
N GLU A 419 -6.94 -12.24 21.88
CA GLU A 419 -6.32 -11.35 22.84
C GLU A 419 -7.24 -10.25 23.37
N ARG A 420 -8.41 -10.02 22.74
CA ARG A 420 -9.28 -8.87 23.00
C ARG A 420 -10.75 -9.25 22.90
N LYS A 421 -11.65 -8.46 23.50
CA LYS A 421 -13.11 -8.66 23.42
C LYS A 421 -13.86 -7.48 22.80
N ILE A 422 -13.19 -6.34 22.67
CA ILE A 422 -13.74 -5.13 22.10
C ILE A 422 -13.00 -4.84 20.79
N VAL A 423 -13.76 -4.57 19.73
CA VAL A 423 -13.22 -4.18 18.42
C VAL A 423 -14.03 -3.03 17.83
N ALA A 424 -13.31 -1.94 17.53
CA ALA A 424 -13.71 -0.94 16.55
C ALA A 424 -12.63 -0.87 15.46
N GLY A 425 -13.01 -0.94 14.19
CA GLY A 425 -12.07 -0.91 13.08
C GLY A 425 -12.36 0.21 12.10
N VAL A 426 -11.30 0.67 11.44
CA VAL A 426 -11.37 1.68 10.37
C VAL A 426 -10.71 1.12 9.12
N ARG A 427 -11.30 1.33 7.94
CA ARG A 427 -10.71 0.97 6.65
C ARG A 427 -10.32 2.23 5.87
N LEU A 428 -9.13 2.26 5.27
CA LEU A 428 -8.59 3.42 4.54
C LEU A 428 -7.77 2.99 3.33
N GLY A 429 -7.47 3.95 2.45
CA GLY A 429 -6.57 3.77 1.31
C GLY A 429 -7.28 3.32 0.03
N PRO A 430 -6.66 3.51 -1.13
CA PRO A 430 -7.29 3.22 -2.43
C PRO A 430 -7.61 1.73 -2.64
N GLY A 431 -6.86 0.82 -2.00
CA GLY A 431 -7.12 -0.62 -2.00
C GLY A 431 -8.18 -1.09 -1.00
N ALA A 432 -8.80 -0.17 -0.24
CA ALA A 432 -9.92 -0.50 0.63
C ALA A 432 -11.11 -1.03 -0.17
N THR A 433 -11.45 -0.31 -1.24
CA THR A 433 -12.56 -0.65 -2.13
C THR A 433 -12.30 -2.01 -2.78
N GLY A 434 -13.18 -2.97 -2.50
CA GLY A 434 -13.04 -4.35 -2.98
C GLY A 434 -12.23 -5.28 -2.07
N MET A 435 -11.78 -4.84 -0.89
CA MET A 435 -11.17 -5.68 0.13
C MET A 435 -12.18 -6.01 1.25
N PRO A 436 -13.01 -7.07 1.11
CA PRO A 436 -14.08 -7.35 2.07
C PRO A 436 -13.54 -7.78 3.42
N LEU A 437 -14.26 -7.39 4.48
CA LEU A 437 -14.23 -8.05 5.76
C LEU A 437 -15.15 -9.29 5.68
N LYS A 438 -14.55 -10.48 5.73
CA LYS A 438 -15.26 -11.76 5.56
C LYS A 438 -15.59 -12.36 6.92
N PHE A 439 -16.75 -13.00 7.06
CA PHE A 439 -17.19 -13.73 8.25
C PHE A 439 -17.69 -15.13 7.90
N LEU A 440 -17.43 -16.10 8.77
CA LEU A 440 -17.91 -17.47 8.59
C LEU A 440 -18.01 -18.19 9.94
N TRP A 441 -19.12 -18.90 10.15
CA TRP A 441 -19.31 -19.72 11.33
C TRP A 441 -18.57 -21.05 11.22
N PHE A 442 -18.18 -21.60 12.37
CA PHE A 442 -17.45 -22.84 12.49
C PHE A 442 -18.09 -23.73 13.56
N ARG A 443 -18.28 -25.00 13.22
CA ARG A 443 -18.70 -26.07 14.13
C ARG A 443 -17.60 -27.13 14.15
N ASN A 444 -17.09 -27.48 15.32
CA ASN A 444 -16.00 -28.45 15.45
C ASN A 444 -14.77 -28.13 14.57
N GLN A 445 -14.43 -26.84 14.44
CA GLN A 445 -13.33 -26.34 13.59
C GLN A 445 -13.53 -26.51 12.07
N LYS A 446 -14.75 -26.87 11.62
CA LYS A 446 -15.12 -26.91 10.21
C LYS A 446 -16.05 -25.74 9.86
N PRO A 447 -15.94 -25.15 8.67
CA PRO A 447 -16.93 -24.21 8.14
C PRO A 447 -18.37 -24.70 8.32
N PHE A 448 -19.27 -23.80 8.69
CA PHE A 448 -20.68 -24.09 8.87
C PHE A 448 -21.52 -22.89 8.44
N GLY A 449 -22.46 -23.09 7.51
CA GLY A 449 -23.25 -22.00 6.92
C GLY A 449 -22.55 -21.31 5.74
N ALA A 450 -22.94 -20.07 5.47
CA ALA A 450 -22.46 -19.24 4.37
C ALA A 450 -21.28 -18.35 4.77
N GLU A 451 -20.43 -18.02 3.79
CA GLU A 451 -19.41 -16.96 3.91
C GLU A 451 -20.09 -15.60 3.72
N GLY A 452 -20.10 -14.78 4.77
CA GLY A 452 -20.56 -13.40 4.70
C GLY A 452 -19.46 -12.44 4.27
N ARG A 453 -19.76 -11.50 3.37
CA ARG A 453 -18.83 -10.45 2.95
C ARG A 453 -19.41 -9.07 3.23
N ILE A 454 -18.65 -8.27 3.97
CA ILE A 454 -18.93 -6.86 4.28
C ILE A 454 -17.93 -6.04 3.46
N LEU A 455 -18.42 -5.34 2.42
CA LEU A 455 -17.60 -4.44 1.62
C LEU A 455 -17.48 -3.11 2.36
N LEU A 456 -16.27 -2.76 2.75
CA LEU A 456 -15.96 -1.50 3.43
C LEU A 456 -15.30 -0.59 2.41
N ASP A 457 -15.82 0.62 2.28
CA ASP A 457 -15.16 1.68 1.53
C ASP A 457 -14.08 2.35 2.39
N ALA A 458 -13.22 3.14 1.76
CA ALA A 458 -12.31 3.99 2.51
C ALA A 458 -13.11 4.96 3.39
N GLY A 459 -12.65 5.17 4.62
CA GLY A 459 -13.32 6.01 5.61
C GLY A 459 -14.44 5.32 6.39
N ASP A 460 -14.85 4.10 6.03
CA ASP A 460 -15.83 3.35 6.81
C ASP A 460 -15.27 2.91 8.17
N VAL A 461 -16.16 2.94 9.17
CA VAL A 461 -15.89 2.45 10.53
C VAL A 461 -16.79 1.26 10.81
N TYR A 462 -16.27 0.24 11.50
CA TYR A 462 -17.09 -0.86 11.98
C TYR A 462 -16.87 -1.15 13.46
N PHE A 463 -17.89 -1.70 14.12
CA PHE A 463 -17.85 -2.20 15.49
C PHE A 463 -18.32 -3.65 15.49
N MET A 464 -17.66 -4.51 16.25
CA MET A 464 -18.03 -5.92 16.37
C MET A 464 -18.64 -6.20 17.74
N SER A 465 -19.70 -7.01 17.78
CA SER A 465 -20.13 -7.60 19.05
C SER A 465 -19.08 -8.58 19.55
N GLU A 466 -19.07 -8.89 20.85
CA GLU A 466 -18.09 -9.82 21.45
C GLU A 466 -18.00 -11.14 20.67
N LYS A 467 -19.16 -11.68 20.25
CA LYS A 467 -19.18 -12.92 19.46
C LYS A 467 -18.57 -12.75 18.07
N ALA A 468 -18.77 -11.59 17.44
CA ALA A 468 -18.19 -11.25 16.14
C ALA A 468 -16.67 -11.06 16.19
N VAL A 469 -16.12 -10.60 17.32
CA VAL A 469 -14.66 -10.58 17.57
C VAL A 469 -14.06 -11.99 17.53
N GLY A 470 -14.84 -13.01 17.87
CA GLY A 470 -14.41 -14.40 17.80
C GLY A 470 -13.32 -14.73 18.81
N PHE A 471 -13.26 -14.07 19.97
CA PHE A 471 -12.25 -14.33 21.01
C PHE A 471 -12.21 -15.83 21.42
N ASP A 472 -13.34 -16.52 21.29
CA ASP A 472 -13.53 -17.94 21.61
C ASP A 472 -13.20 -18.92 20.46
N TRP A 473 -12.73 -18.44 19.30
CA TRP A 473 -12.67 -19.22 18.04
C TRP A 473 -11.89 -20.56 18.07
N ARG A 474 -11.03 -20.76 19.07
CA ARG A 474 -10.27 -21.99 19.27
C ARG A 474 -11.04 -23.08 20.00
N THR A 475 -12.19 -22.77 20.60
CA THR A 475 -13.04 -23.79 21.22
C THR A 475 -13.63 -24.73 20.16
N LYS A 476 -13.92 -25.96 20.59
CA LYS A 476 -14.63 -26.95 19.77
C LYS A 476 -16.03 -27.26 20.28
N LYS A 477 -16.37 -26.78 21.49
CA LYS A 477 -17.59 -27.17 22.20
C LYS A 477 -18.85 -26.51 21.66
N HIS A 478 -18.72 -25.33 21.05
CA HIS A 478 -19.84 -24.50 20.60
C HIS A 478 -19.55 -23.92 19.21
N LEU A 479 -20.57 -23.31 18.60
CA LEU A 479 -20.41 -22.53 17.38
C LEU A 479 -19.42 -21.38 17.64
N THR A 480 -18.48 -21.22 16.72
CA THR A 480 -17.48 -20.14 16.76
C THR A 480 -17.57 -19.33 15.49
N LEU A 481 -17.20 -18.05 15.57
CA LEU A 481 -17.20 -17.15 14.44
C LEU A 481 -15.77 -16.71 14.16
N ARG A 482 -15.44 -16.55 12.88
CA ARG A 482 -14.11 -16.11 12.43
C ARG A 482 -14.23 -15.09 11.34
N HIS A 483 -13.21 -14.26 11.22
CA HIS A 483 -13.06 -13.28 10.17
C HIS A 483 -11.74 -13.40 9.42
N ALA A 484 -11.74 -12.86 8.20
CA ALA A 484 -10.59 -12.78 7.29
C ALA A 484 -10.69 -11.53 6.41
N ALA A 485 -9.57 -11.10 5.83
CA ALA A 485 -9.55 -9.96 4.91
C ALA A 485 -8.36 -10.03 3.93
N GLY A 486 -8.48 -9.34 2.79
CA GLY A 486 -7.42 -9.25 1.77
C GLY A 486 -7.44 -10.38 0.75
N ALA A 487 -6.33 -10.56 0.05
CA ALA A 487 -6.14 -11.48 -1.05
C ALA A 487 -6.62 -12.91 -0.75
N ASP A 488 -7.23 -13.54 -1.76
CA ASP A 488 -7.86 -14.87 -1.62
C ASP A 488 -6.88 -15.98 -1.24
N LYS A 489 -5.58 -15.83 -1.56
CA LYS A 489 -4.55 -16.79 -1.10
C LYS A 489 -4.44 -16.88 0.43
N TYR A 490 -4.93 -15.87 1.17
CA TYR A 490 -5.05 -15.88 2.63
C TYR A 490 -6.48 -16.09 3.09
N SER A 491 -7.45 -15.44 2.42
CA SER A 491 -8.80 -15.26 2.94
C SER A 491 -9.85 -16.16 2.27
N SER A 492 -9.50 -16.93 1.24
CA SER A 492 -10.44 -17.88 0.63
C SER A 492 -10.67 -19.07 1.56
N VAL A 493 -11.91 -19.56 1.60
CA VAL A 493 -12.29 -20.72 2.41
C VAL A 493 -11.53 -21.99 1.99
N GLY A 494 -11.15 -22.13 0.71
CA GLY A 494 -10.29 -23.22 0.21
C GLY A 494 -8.89 -23.28 0.83
N THR A 495 -8.44 -22.23 1.53
CA THR A 495 -7.18 -22.26 2.29
C THR A 495 -7.31 -23.08 3.58
N LEU A 496 -8.53 -23.29 4.09
CA LEU A 496 -8.79 -24.02 5.31
C LEU A 496 -8.45 -25.50 5.17
N LYS A 497 -7.66 -26.01 6.12
CA LYS A 497 -7.19 -27.41 6.10
C LYS A 497 -8.35 -28.43 6.09
N ALA A 498 -9.45 -28.14 6.79
CA ALA A 498 -10.61 -29.03 6.90
C ALA A 498 -11.29 -29.31 5.54
N LEU A 499 -11.32 -28.33 4.63
CA LEU A 499 -11.90 -28.54 3.30
C LEU A 499 -10.94 -29.29 2.36
N LYS A 500 -9.64 -29.07 2.52
CA LYS A 500 -8.62 -29.80 1.74
C LYS A 500 -8.62 -31.30 2.03
N THR A 501 -8.95 -31.70 3.26
CA THR A 501 -8.97 -33.12 3.64
C THR A 501 -10.26 -33.82 3.27
N ASP A 502 -11.38 -33.10 3.31
CA ASP A 502 -12.71 -33.71 3.25
C ASP A 502 -13.35 -33.62 1.85
N GLY A 503 -12.74 -32.87 0.91
CA GLY A 503 -13.26 -32.69 -0.46
C GLY A 503 -14.62 -31.98 -0.53
N ALA A 504 -15.07 -31.39 0.58
CA ALA A 504 -16.36 -30.71 0.66
C ALA A 504 -16.38 -29.45 -0.21
N ALA A 505 -17.53 -29.20 -0.85
CA ALA A 505 -17.76 -27.97 -1.62
C ALA A 505 -17.58 -26.73 -0.74
N PRO A 506 -17.07 -25.61 -1.30
CA PRO A 506 -16.98 -24.36 -0.55
C PRO A 506 -18.38 -23.88 -0.13
N PRO A 507 -18.50 -23.21 1.03
CA PRO A 507 -19.77 -22.66 1.48
C PRO A 507 -20.26 -21.60 0.48
N PRO A 508 -21.59 -21.40 0.37
CA PRO A 508 -22.15 -20.32 -0.44
C PRO A 508 -21.66 -18.97 0.08
N VAL A 509 -21.49 -18.00 -0.82
CA VAL A 509 -21.05 -16.63 -0.48
C VAL A 509 -22.26 -15.70 -0.49
N VAL A 510 -22.40 -14.89 0.56
CA VAL A 510 -23.48 -13.91 0.73
C VAL A 510 -22.87 -12.54 0.95
N GLN A 511 -23.26 -11.58 0.11
CA GLN A 511 -22.95 -10.16 0.33
C GLN A 511 -23.90 -9.61 1.39
N LEU A 512 -23.37 -9.04 2.47
CA LEU A 512 -24.16 -8.63 3.64
C LEU A 512 -24.65 -7.17 3.60
N PHE A 513 -24.16 -6.39 2.63
CA PHE A 513 -24.79 -5.11 2.30
C PHE A 513 -25.90 -5.30 1.26
N PRO A 514 -27.02 -4.58 1.37
CA PRO A 514 -27.88 -4.41 0.22
C PRO A 514 -27.01 -3.80 -0.90
N ALA A 515 -27.09 -4.36 -2.11
CA ALA A 515 -26.61 -3.64 -3.28
C ALA A 515 -27.18 -2.23 -3.16
N ALA A 516 -26.33 -1.20 -3.18
CA ALA A 516 -26.79 0.18 -3.20
C ALA A 516 -27.95 0.22 -4.18
N THR A 517 -29.13 0.62 -3.70
CA THR A 517 -30.28 0.74 -4.59
C THR A 517 -29.80 1.61 -5.74
N ALA A 518 -29.95 1.11 -6.97
CA ALA A 518 -29.49 1.78 -8.18
C ALA A 518 -30.00 3.25 -8.31
N ALA A 519 -30.96 3.64 -7.45
CA ALA A 519 -31.44 4.99 -7.24
C ALA A 519 -30.36 6.01 -6.81
N ALA A 520 -29.33 5.62 -6.04
CA ALA A 520 -28.30 6.58 -5.58
C ALA A 520 -27.27 6.93 -6.67
N ALA A 521 -26.97 5.98 -7.58
CA ALA A 521 -26.07 6.21 -8.72
C ALA A 521 -26.75 6.96 -9.88
N ALA A 522 -28.08 7.04 -9.89
CA ALA A 522 -28.84 7.84 -10.87
C ALA A 522 -29.04 9.30 -10.44
N ALA A 523 -28.65 9.66 -9.22
CA ALA A 523 -28.81 11.00 -8.64
C ALA A 523 -27.50 11.81 -8.55
N ALA A 524 -26.36 11.22 -8.93
CA ALA A 524 -25.06 11.87 -9.10
C ALA A 524 -24.70 11.89 -10.58
#